data_AF-A0A357M9I7-F1
#
_entry.id   AF-A0A357M9I7-F1
#
_cell.length_a   1.000
_cell.length_b   1.000
_cell.length_c   1.000
_cell.angle_alpha   90.00
_cell.angle_beta   90.00
_cell.angle_gamma   90.00
#
_symmetry.space_group_name_H-M   'P 1'
#
loop_
_entity.id
_entity.type
_entity.pdbx_description
1 polymer ?
#
loop_
_entity_poly.entity_id
_entity_poly.type
_entity_poly.pdbx_seq_one_letter_code
_entity_poly.pdbx_strand_id
1 'polypeptide(L)'
;MEQNTECLKSIRTSYNEAKKLYAQHGIDVDKVLEQLAAIKISLHCWQGDDVKGFLNKEKELSGGIAVTGSYPGRARNPEELRRDLEQALALIPGRHKVNLHAIYADTEETVDLDTLEPKHFERW
;
A
#
# COMPACT_ATOMS: atom_id res chain seq x y z
N MET A 1 -8.75 -14.58 -26.46
CA MET A 1 -9.88 -13.63 -26.29
C MET A 1 -11.14 -14.32 -25.79
N GLU A 2 -11.58 -15.43 -26.38
CA GLU A 2 -12.79 -16.17 -25.92
C GLU A 2 -12.74 -16.64 -24.46
N GLN A 3 -11.61 -17.18 -23.98
CA GLN A 3 -11.47 -17.60 -22.57
C GLN A 3 -11.64 -16.45 -21.57
N ASN A 4 -11.26 -15.23 -21.94
CA ASN A 4 -11.39 -14.06 -21.06
C ASN A 4 -12.87 -13.63 -20.94
N THR A 5 -13.62 -13.76 -22.04
CA THR A 5 -15.06 -13.51 -22.08
C THR A 5 -15.85 -14.54 -21.28
N GLU A 6 -15.47 -15.82 -21.34
CA GLU A 6 -16.07 -16.92 -20.57
C GLU A 6 -15.90 -16.69 -19.05
N CYS A 7 -14.68 -16.32 -18.64
CA CYS A 7 -14.35 -16.02 -17.24
C CYS A 7 -15.18 -14.85 -16.69
N LEU A 8 -15.28 -13.74 -17.44
CA LEU A 8 -16.07 -12.58 -17.04
C LEU A 8 -17.56 -12.90 -16.88
N LYS A 9 -18.11 -13.77 -17.76
CA LYS A 9 -19.48 -14.26 -17.63
C LYS A 9 -19.67 -15.05 -16.34
N SER A 10 -18.75 -15.97 -16.03
CA SER A 10 -18.80 -16.78 -14.80
C SER A 10 -18.75 -15.91 -13.54
N ILE A 11 -17.86 -14.90 -13.51
CA ILE A 11 -17.75 -13.94 -12.41
C ILE A 11 -19.06 -13.17 -12.23
N ARG A 12 -19.64 -12.66 -13.32
CA ARG A 12 -20.87 -11.87 -13.27
C ARG A 12 -22.07 -12.69 -12.80
N THR A 13 -22.19 -13.94 -13.27
CA THR A 13 -23.22 -14.86 -12.79
C THR A 13 -23.07 -15.12 -11.29
N SER A 14 -21.85 -15.45 -10.84
CA SER A 14 -21.57 -15.70 -9.42
C SER A 14 -21.88 -14.48 -8.54
N TYR A 15 -21.50 -13.28 -9.00
CA TYR A 15 -21.81 -12.03 -8.30
C TYR A 15 -23.32 -11.80 -8.18
N ASN A 16 -24.07 -11.99 -9.26
CA ASN A 16 -25.53 -11.81 -9.26
C ASN A 16 -26.24 -12.81 -8.35
N GLU A 17 -25.80 -14.07 -8.30
CA GLU A 17 -26.36 -15.05 -7.37
C GLU A 17 -26.05 -14.68 -5.92
N ALA A 18 -24.83 -14.24 -5.62
CA ALA A 18 -24.48 -13.74 -4.29
C ALA A 18 -25.36 -12.56 -3.87
N LYS A 19 -25.60 -11.59 -4.76
CA LYS A 19 -26.52 -10.46 -4.49
C LYS A 19 -27.91 -10.92 -4.07
N LYS A 20 -28.48 -11.92 -4.74
CA LYS A 20 -29.79 -12.48 -4.38
C LYS A 20 -29.78 -13.09 -2.98
N LEU A 21 -28.72 -13.80 -2.62
CA LEU A 21 -28.58 -14.40 -1.29
C LEU A 21 -28.50 -13.33 -0.20
N TYR A 22 -27.68 -12.29 -0.38
CA TYR A 22 -27.58 -11.19 0.58
C TYR A 22 -28.88 -10.37 0.69
N ALA A 23 -29.61 -10.20 -0.41
CA ALA A 23 -30.89 -9.51 -0.42
C ALA A 23 -31.96 -10.21 0.46
N GLN A 24 -31.90 -11.54 0.62
CA GLN A 24 -32.79 -12.27 1.54
C GLN A 24 -32.59 -11.85 3.02
N HIS A 25 -31.44 -11.26 3.34
CA HIS A 25 -31.11 -10.70 4.65
C HIS A 25 -31.26 -9.17 4.70
N GLY A 26 -31.86 -8.54 3.67
CA GLY A 26 -32.04 -7.09 3.60
C GLY A 26 -30.75 -6.31 3.31
N ILE A 27 -29.71 -6.97 2.79
CA ILE A 27 -28.41 -6.34 2.50
C ILE A 27 -28.35 -5.95 1.02
N ASP A 28 -28.18 -4.65 0.76
CA ASP A 28 -27.89 -4.12 -0.57
C ASP A 28 -26.38 -4.14 -0.83
N VAL A 29 -25.93 -5.16 -1.56
CA VAL A 29 -24.51 -5.39 -1.86
C VAL A 29 -23.90 -4.25 -2.67
N ASP A 30 -24.61 -3.67 -3.64
CA ASP A 30 -24.04 -2.60 -4.47
C ASP A 30 -23.78 -1.37 -3.60
N LYS A 31 -24.74 -1.01 -2.74
CA LYS A 31 -24.58 0.08 -1.77
C LYS A 31 -23.43 -0.16 -0.79
N VAL A 32 -23.24 -1.39 -0.33
CA VAL A 32 -22.11 -1.75 0.55
C VAL A 32 -20.77 -1.63 -0.19
N LEU A 33 -20.70 -2.01 -1.46
CA LEU A 33 -19.49 -1.86 -2.26
C LEU A 33 -19.15 -0.38 -2.51
N GLU A 34 -20.15 0.48 -2.71
CA GLU A 34 -19.94 1.93 -2.78
C GLU A 34 -19.35 2.49 -1.48
N GLN A 35 -19.88 2.05 -0.33
CA GLN A 35 -19.34 2.43 0.98
C GLN A 35 -17.92 1.91 1.18
N LEU A 36 -17.64 0.66 0.81
CA LEU A 36 -16.32 0.05 0.90
C LEU A 36 -15.30 0.80 0.03
N ALA A 37 -15.67 1.20 -1.19
CA ALA A 37 -14.81 1.94 -2.10
C ALA A 37 -14.39 3.32 -1.55
N ALA A 38 -15.16 3.90 -0.61
CA ALA A 38 -14.84 5.15 0.05
C ALA A 38 -13.86 4.99 1.23
N ILE A 39 -13.67 3.77 1.75
CA ILE A 39 -12.78 3.50 2.88
C ILE A 39 -11.32 3.55 2.41
N LYS A 40 -10.52 4.37 3.07
CA LYS A 40 -9.09 4.50 2.78
C LYS A 40 -8.27 3.70 3.77
N ILE A 41 -7.48 2.75 3.28
CA ILE A 41 -6.47 2.07 4.06
C ILE A 41 -5.17 2.89 4.02
N SER A 42 -4.43 2.93 5.13
CA SER A 42 -3.12 3.57 5.20
C SER A 42 -2.02 2.52 5.13
N LEU A 43 -1.40 2.39 3.97
CA LEU A 43 -0.33 1.42 3.72
C LEU A 43 0.97 1.93 4.34
N HIS A 44 1.62 1.08 5.12
CA HIS A 44 2.86 1.44 5.80
C HIS A 44 4.06 1.37 4.84
N CYS A 45 4.81 2.46 4.71
CA CYS A 45 5.93 2.56 3.77
C CYS A 45 7.08 1.59 4.09
N TRP A 46 7.27 1.28 5.38
CA TRP A 46 8.42 0.53 5.85
C TRP A 46 8.43 -0.96 5.48
N GLN A 47 7.33 -1.46 4.90
CA GLN A 47 7.31 -2.81 4.34
C GLN A 47 8.19 -2.91 3.08
N GLY A 48 8.36 -1.82 2.32
CA GLY A 48 9.07 -1.90 1.03
C GLY A 48 10.60 -2.00 1.16
N ASP A 49 11.17 -1.69 2.32
CA ASP A 49 12.61 -1.59 2.52
C ASP A 49 13.11 -2.23 3.83
N ASP A 50 12.31 -3.08 4.46
CA ASP A 50 12.64 -3.71 5.75
C ASP A 50 12.91 -2.71 6.89
N VAL A 51 12.15 -1.60 6.95
CA VAL A 51 12.26 -0.58 8.03
C VAL A 51 13.66 0.08 8.07
N LYS A 52 14.35 0.16 6.93
CA LYS A 52 15.70 0.76 6.85
C LYS A 52 15.67 2.29 6.84
N GLY A 53 14.69 2.87 6.16
CA GLY A 53 14.65 4.31 5.88
C GLY A 53 15.80 4.78 5.00
N PHE A 54 15.88 6.10 4.80
CA PHE A 54 16.84 6.75 3.90
C PHE A 54 17.79 7.73 4.59
N LEU A 55 17.47 8.18 5.81
CA LEU A 55 18.31 9.11 6.59
C LEU A 55 19.60 8.45 7.11
N ASN A 56 19.52 7.21 7.62
CA ASN A 56 20.65 6.55 8.30
C ASN A 56 20.80 5.10 7.83
N LYS A 57 21.26 4.93 6.58
CA LYS A 57 21.33 3.61 5.90
C LYS A 57 22.18 2.56 6.64
N GLU A 58 23.12 3.00 7.47
CA GLU A 58 24.02 2.12 8.23
C GLU A 58 23.47 1.72 9.60
N LYS A 59 22.38 2.35 10.07
CA LYS A 59 21.84 2.06 11.40
C LYS A 59 21.08 0.73 11.38
N GLU A 60 21.43 -0.16 12.29
CA GLU A 60 20.70 -1.42 12.46
C GLU A 60 19.32 -1.19 13.10
N LEU A 61 18.40 -2.11 12.83
CA LEU A 61 17.09 -2.14 13.48
C LEU A 61 17.29 -2.28 14.99
N SER A 62 16.58 -1.45 15.74
CA SER A 62 16.69 -1.37 17.20
C SER A 62 15.31 -1.11 17.82
N GLY A 63 15.20 -1.20 19.14
CA GLY A 63 13.91 -0.95 19.83
C GLY A 63 12.98 -2.15 19.91
N GLY A 64 13.52 -3.37 19.81
CA GLY A 64 12.74 -4.61 19.94
C GLY A 64 11.97 -5.04 18.71
N ILE A 65 12.13 -4.33 17.59
CA ILE A 65 11.58 -4.71 16.28
C ILE A 65 12.59 -5.55 15.50
N ALA A 66 12.09 -6.51 14.72
CA ALA A 66 12.90 -7.34 13.87
C ALA A 66 12.21 -7.51 12.51
N VAL A 67 13.02 -7.54 11.45
CA VAL A 67 12.61 -8.03 10.13
C VAL A 67 13.31 -9.36 9.91
N THR A 68 12.56 -10.36 9.45
CA THR A 68 13.07 -11.72 9.26
C THR A 68 12.97 -12.14 7.80
N GLY A 69 13.96 -12.87 7.32
CA GLY A 69 14.05 -13.31 5.93
C GLY A 69 14.98 -12.41 5.09
N SER A 70 15.46 -12.96 3.98
CA SER A 70 16.41 -12.31 3.06
C SER A 70 15.88 -12.32 1.63
N TYR A 71 14.59 -12.04 1.45
CA TYR A 71 13.99 -12.00 0.12
C TYR A 71 14.61 -10.84 -0.68
N PRO A 72 15.09 -11.08 -1.91
CA PRO A 72 15.76 -10.04 -2.70
C PRO A 72 14.76 -8.99 -3.21
N GLY A 73 15.27 -7.81 -3.55
CA GLY A 73 14.49 -6.78 -4.27
C GLY A 73 13.85 -5.69 -3.42
N ARG A 74 14.18 -5.57 -2.14
CA ARG A 74 13.73 -4.43 -1.31
C ARG A 74 14.21 -3.09 -1.88
N ALA A 75 13.41 -2.04 -1.68
CA ALA A 75 13.76 -0.69 -2.08
C ALA A 75 14.99 -0.15 -1.31
N ARG A 76 15.82 0.64 -1.99
CA ARG A 76 17.09 1.18 -1.45
C ARG A 76 17.13 2.71 -1.42
N ASN A 77 16.13 3.35 -2.01
CA ASN A 77 15.97 4.81 -2.12
C ASN A 77 14.47 5.17 -2.25
N PRO A 78 14.11 6.45 -2.07
CA PRO A 78 12.73 6.92 -2.18
C PRO A 78 12.05 6.57 -3.51
N GLU A 79 12.78 6.62 -4.62
CA GLU A 79 12.26 6.38 -5.97
C GLU A 79 11.87 4.91 -6.19
N GLU A 80 12.71 3.96 -5.75
CA GLU A 80 12.39 2.54 -5.76
C GLU A 80 11.16 2.26 -4.89
N LEU A 81 11.11 2.82 -3.68
CA LEU A 81 9.98 2.62 -2.78
C LEU A 81 8.67 3.18 -3.34
N ARG A 82 8.71 4.35 -3.98
CA ARG A 82 7.53 4.93 -4.66
C ARG A 82 7.04 4.04 -5.79
N ARG A 83 7.94 3.48 -6.61
CA ARG A 83 7.58 2.54 -7.68
C ARG A 83 6.97 1.24 -7.15
N ASP A 84 7.52 0.72 -6.05
CA ASP A 84 6.97 -0.48 -5.40
C ASP A 84 5.57 -0.21 -4.82
N LEU A 85 5.37 0.96 -4.20
CA LEU A 85 4.06 1.41 -3.72
C LEU A 85 3.06 1.60 -4.86
N GLU A 86 3.46 2.19 -5.99
CA GLU A 86 2.63 2.34 -7.18
C GLU A 86 2.17 0.98 -7.72
N GLN A 87 3.09 0.01 -7.82
CA GLN A 87 2.76 -1.33 -8.27
C GLN A 87 1.81 -2.04 -7.30
N ALA A 88 2.02 -1.90 -5.99
CA ALA A 88 1.11 -2.46 -4.99
C ALA A 88 -0.28 -1.82 -5.07
N LEU A 89 -0.35 -0.49 -5.14
CA LEU A 89 -1.61 0.27 -5.22
C LEU A 89 -2.37 0.02 -6.52
N ALA A 90 -1.69 -0.28 -7.63
CA ALA A 90 -2.34 -0.68 -8.87
C ALA A 90 -3.08 -2.04 -8.77
N LEU A 91 -2.69 -2.89 -7.83
CA LEU A 91 -3.29 -4.20 -7.59
C LEU A 91 -4.33 -4.18 -6.46
N ILE A 92 -4.41 -3.11 -5.68
CA ILE A 92 -5.33 -2.97 -4.55
C ILE A 92 -6.50 -2.06 -4.95
N PRO A 93 -7.75 -2.55 -4.90
CA PRO A 93 -8.89 -1.75 -5.33
C PRO A 93 -9.19 -0.59 -4.37
N GLY A 94 -9.45 0.59 -4.95
CA GLY A 94 -9.79 1.80 -4.21
C GLY A 94 -8.68 2.85 -4.26
N ARG A 95 -8.87 3.95 -3.54
CA ARG A 95 -7.86 5.02 -3.43
C ARG A 95 -7.40 5.17 -1.99
N HIS A 96 -6.17 4.73 -1.73
CA HIS A 96 -5.64 4.60 -0.38
C HIS A 96 -4.64 5.70 -0.03
N LYS A 97 -4.07 5.61 1.17
CA LYS A 97 -3.05 6.52 1.71
C LYS A 97 -1.76 5.74 1.95
N VAL A 98 -0.65 6.46 2.01
CA VAL A 98 0.63 5.95 2.51
C VAL A 98 0.89 6.55 3.89
N ASN A 99 1.33 5.71 4.82
CA ASN A 99 1.78 6.10 6.15
C ASN A 99 3.30 6.17 6.14
N LEU A 100 3.85 7.38 6.27
CA LEU A 100 5.28 7.65 6.23
C LEU A 100 5.86 7.74 7.64
N HIS A 101 7.09 7.23 7.81
CA HIS A 101 7.88 7.47 9.00
C HIS A 101 8.94 8.54 8.72
N ALA A 102 9.35 9.30 9.75
CA ALA A 102 10.34 10.37 9.63
C ALA A 102 11.67 9.94 8.96
N ILE A 103 12.06 8.67 9.11
CA ILE A 103 13.29 8.12 8.53
C ILE A 103 13.24 8.00 7.00
N TYR A 104 12.08 8.21 6.36
CA TYR A 104 11.86 8.16 4.92
C TYR A 104 11.94 9.54 4.25
N ALA A 105 12.51 10.54 4.90
CA ALA A 105 12.80 11.83 4.28
C ALA A 105 13.52 11.64 2.92
N ASP A 106 13.06 12.35 1.89
CA ASP A 106 13.63 12.37 0.54
C ASP A 106 14.41 13.67 0.38
N THR A 107 15.67 13.65 0.82
CA THR A 107 16.56 14.81 0.79
C THR A 107 18.00 14.40 0.54
N GLU A 108 18.77 15.29 -0.08
CA GLU A 108 20.22 15.19 -0.23
C GLU A 108 20.96 15.88 0.94
N GLU A 109 20.24 16.60 1.80
CA GLU A 109 20.80 17.25 2.98
C GLU A 109 21.10 16.21 4.07
N THR A 110 22.27 16.31 4.71
CA THR A 110 22.53 15.57 5.95
C THR A 110 21.79 16.27 7.09
N VAL A 111 20.69 15.65 7.55
CA VAL A 111 19.81 16.20 8.59
C VAL A 111 19.58 15.20 9.73
N ASP A 112 19.54 15.72 10.95
CA ASP A 112 19.16 14.97 12.14
C ASP A 112 17.64 14.96 12.33
N LEU A 113 17.13 13.98 13.08
CA LEU A 113 15.69 13.76 13.26
C LEU A 113 14.95 14.97 13.88
N ASP A 114 15.61 15.74 14.73
CA ASP A 114 15.08 16.95 15.37
C ASP A 114 15.12 18.19 14.47
N THR A 115 15.77 18.09 13.30
CA THR A 115 15.89 19.16 12.30
C THR A 115 15.07 18.92 11.04
N LEU A 116 14.23 17.87 11.03
CA LEU A 116 13.35 17.56 9.90
C LEU A 116 12.27 18.63 9.70
N GLU A 117 12.06 18.99 8.44
CA GLU A 117 11.15 20.03 7.99
C GLU A 117 10.28 19.53 6.82
N PRO A 118 9.15 20.20 6.50
CA PRO A 118 8.29 19.80 5.37
C PRO A 118 9.00 19.69 4.02
N LYS A 119 10.05 20.50 3.78
CA LYS A 119 10.86 20.44 2.54
C LYS A 119 11.51 19.07 2.32
N HIS A 120 11.81 18.33 3.39
CA HIS A 120 12.40 16.99 3.31
C HIS A 120 11.41 15.90 2.90
N PHE A 121 10.13 16.25 2.75
CA PHE A 121 9.06 15.35 2.34
C PHE A 121 8.28 15.86 1.11
N GLU A 122 8.72 16.95 0.47
CA GLU A 122 7.98 17.58 -0.64
C GLU A 122 7.77 16.64 -1.85
N ARG A 123 8.68 15.68 -2.04
CA ARG A 123 8.62 14.69 -3.13
C ARG A 123 7.65 13.52 -2.87
N TRP A 124 7.14 13.40 -1.64
CA TRP A 124 6.15 12.39 -1.23
C TRP A 124 4.72 12.84 -1.48
#